data_AF-A0A957MED6-F1
#
_entry.id   AF-A0A957MED6-F1
#
_cell.length_a   1.000
_cell.length_b   1.000
_cell.length_c   1.000
_cell.angle_alpha   90.00
_cell.angle_beta   90.00
_cell.angle_gamma   90.00
#
_symmetry.space_group_name_H-M   'P 1'
#
loop_
_entity.id
_entity.type
_entity.pdbx_description
1 polymer ?
#
loop_
_entity_poly.entity_id
_entity_poly.type
_entity_poly.pdbx_seq_one_letter_code
_entity_poly.pdbx_strand_id
1 'polypeptide(L)'
;MNDTQHVGRSDAPDSRHRWVLAAAIAVYALFVAAYALVTPVFEGFDAQAHYAAATFYRAERRLPELTPATVADSYELITQPPLYHALAGLAALGWPVEEARSLAQESTNLYFDKSLSYRQSVVLPGASPAALAPAWIARFVSALGGLLTLL
;
A
#
# COMPACT_ATOMS: atom_id res chain seq x y z
N MET A 1 -47.86 -43.52 -6.26
CA MET A 1 -46.49 -43.70 -6.78
C MET A 1 -45.93 -42.32 -7.07
N ASN A 2 -45.26 -41.73 -6.09
CA ASN A 2 -44.53 -40.46 -6.22
C ASN A 2 -43.20 -40.65 -5.50
N ASP A 3 -42.16 -40.98 -6.25
CA ASP A 3 -40.77 -40.96 -5.77
C ASP A 3 -40.16 -39.62 -6.18
N THR A 4 -40.40 -38.60 -5.37
CA THR A 4 -39.62 -37.36 -5.42
C THR A 4 -38.34 -37.58 -4.63
N GLN A 5 -37.28 -38.01 -5.31
CA GLN A 5 -35.93 -37.94 -4.76
C GLN A 5 -35.53 -36.47 -4.62
N HIS A 6 -35.54 -35.97 -3.38
CA HIS A 6 -34.81 -34.78 -3.01
C HIS A 6 -33.32 -35.07 -3.11
N VAL A 7 -32.72 -34.74 -4.26
CA VAL A 7 -31.26 -34.68 -4.42
C VAL A 7 -30.77 -33.55 -3.52
N GLY A 8 -30.33 -33.92 -2.32
CA GLY A 8 -29.62 -33.02 -1.42
C GLY A 8 -28.36 -32.53 -2.11
N ARG A 9 -28.35 -31.24 -2.49
CA ARG A 9 -27.14 -30.56 -2.95
C ARG A 9 -26.20 -30.53 -1.75
N SER A 10 -25.04 -31.17 -1.85
CA SER A 10 -24.02 -31.09 -0.83
C SER A 10 -23.46 -29.67 -0.82
N ASP A 11 -23.89 -28.83 0.12
CA ASP A 11 -23.42 -27.45 0.30
C ASP A 11 -21.99 -27.38 0.92
N ALA A 12 -21.27 -28.49 0.98
CA ALA A 12 -19.88 -28.49 1.41
C ALA A 12 -19.03 -27.78 0.34
N PRO A 13 -18.33 -26.68 0.66
CA PRO A 13 -17.49 -25.99 -0.30
C PRO A 13 -16.45 -26.97 -0.83
N ASP A 14 -16.46 -27.18 -2.15
CA ASP A 14 -15.56 -28.12 -2.82
C ASP A 14 -14.11 -27.81 -2.44
N SER A 15 -13.44 -28.83 -1.88
CA SER A 15 -12.05 -28.81 -1.45
C SER A 15 -11.08 -28.27 -2.51
N ARG A 16 -11.41 -28.47 -3.79
CA ARG A 16 -10.65 -27.92 -4.91
C ARG A 16 -10.65 -26.40 -4.93
N HIS A 17 -11.79 -25.75 -4.65
CA HIS A 17 -11.87 -24.28 -4.59
C HIS A 17 -10.99 -23.73 -3.46
N ARG A 18 -10.97 -24.40 -2.30
CA ARG A 18 -10.11 -24.00 -1.17
C ARG A 18 -8.63 -24.06 -1.54
N TRP A 19 -8.21 -25.13 -2.22
CA TRP A 19 -6.82 -25.28 -2.68
C TRP A 19 -6.45 -24.29 -3.78
N VAL A 20 -7.36 -24.00 -4.71
CA VAL A 20 -7.15 -22.98 -5.75
C VAL A 20 -7.00 -21.59 -5.11
N LEU A 21 -7.87 -21.22 -4.17
CA LEU A 21 -7.77 -19.96 -3.44
C LEU A 21 -6.46 -19.88 -2.64
N ALA A 22 -6.11 -20.94 -1.91
CA ALA A 22 -4.85 -20.99 -1.16
C ALA A 22 -3.63 -20.82 -2.07
N ALA A 23 -3.62 -21.46 -3.24
CA ALA A 23 -2.56 -21.30 -4.23
C ALA A 23 -2.52 -19.86 -4.78
N ALA A 24 -3.68 -19.25 -5.07
CA ALA A 24 -3.76 -17.87 -5.54
C ALA A 24 -3.20 -16.87 -4.50
N ILE A 25 -3.57 -17.02 -3.22
CA ILE A 25 -3.05 -16.22 -2.11
C ILE A 25 -1.53 -16.40 -1.96
N ALA A 26 -1.03 -17.64 -2.05
CA ALA A 26 0.40 -17.90 -1.95
C ALA A 26 1.19 -17.26 -3.09
N VAL A 27 0.68 -17.35 -4.32
CA VAL A 27 1.28 -16.70 -5.49
C VAL A 27 1.24 -15.17 -5.35
N TYR A 28 0.10 -14.62 -4.92
CA TYR A 28 -0.03 -13.20 -4.64
C TYR A 28 0.98 -12.70 -3.60
N ALA A 29 1.07 -13.37 -2.45
CA ALA A 29 2.01 -13.03 -1.39
C ALA A 29 3.48 -13.11 -1.85
N LEU A 30 3.82 -14.11 -2.66
CA LEU A 30 5.14 -14.23 -3.27
C LEU A 30 5.47 -13.02 -4.15
N PHE A 31 4.55 -12.60 -5.02
CA PHE A 31 4.76 -11.43 -5.88
C PHE A 31 4.87 -10.14 -5.07
N VAL A 32 4.01 -9.94 -4.06
CA VAL A 32 4.08 -8.79 -3.15
C VAL A 32 5.46 -8.73 -2.47
N ALA A 33 5.92 -9.83 -1.89
CA ALA A 33 7.21 -9.89 -1.21
C ALA A 33 8.38 -9.66 -2.17
N ALA A 34 8.39 -10.32 -3.32
CA ALA A 34 9.43 -10.16 -4.33
C ALA A 34 9.51 -8.72 -4.83
N TYR A 35 8.37 -8.11 -5.17
CA TYR A 35 8.29 -6.71 -5.59
C TYR A 35 8.83 -5.78 -4.51
N ALA A 36 8.39 -5.95 -3.26
CA ALA A 36 8.77 -5.06 -2.18
C ALA A 36 10.26 -5.15 -1.83
N LEU A 37 10.89 -6.32 -1.97
CA LEU A 37 12.31 -6.52 -1.69
C LEU A 37 13.25 -5.89 -2.73
N VAL A 38 12.83 -5.82 -4.00
CA VAL A 38 13.70 -5.33 -5.10
C VAL A 38 13.43 -3.87 -5.48
N THR A 39 12.31 -3.30 -5.01
CA THR A 39 11.92 -1.91 -5.27
C THR A 39 12.16 -1.02 -4.04
N PRO A 40 12.89 0.10 -4.19
CA PRO A 40 13.04 1.08 -3.12
C PRO A 40 11.67 1.51 -2.58
N VAL A 41 11.58 1.82 -1.28
CA VAL A 41 10.27 1.98 -0.62
C VAL A 41 9.43 3.12 -1.20
N PHE A 42 10.09 4.17 -1.68
CA PHE A 42 9.50 5.37 -2.28
C PHE A 42 9.58 5.38 -3.82
N GLU A 43 9.69 4.21 -4.44
CA GLU A 43 9.73 4.09 -5.91
C GLU A 43 8.37 4.39 -6.53
N GLY A 44 8.38 5.20 -7.60
CA GLY A 44 7.17 5.68 -8.29
C GLY A 44 6.99 7.19 -8.14
N PHE A 45 6.30 7.82 -9.10
CA PHE A 45 6.16 9.28 -9.10
C PHE A 45 5.20 9.81 -8.05
N ASP A 46 4.27 8.95 -7.62
CA ASP A 46 3.19 9.22 -6.70
C ASP A 46 3.48 8.71 -5.27
N ALA A 47 4.52 7.90 -5.08
CA ALA A 47 4.80 7.23 -3.81
C ALA A 47 4.96 8.23 -2.64
N GLN A 48 5.66 9.35 -2.88
CA GLN A 48 5.79 10.42 -1.89
C GLN A 48 4.46 11.12 -1.61
N ALA A 49 3.62 11.34 -2.63
CA ALA A 49 2.32 11.98 -2.46
C ALA A 49 1.34 11.07 -1.69
N HIS A 50 1.33 9.77 -1.99
CA HIS A 50 0.57 8.79 -1.21
C HIS A 50 1.02 8.75 0.25
N TYR A 51 2.34 8.77 0.47
CA TYR A 51 2.88 8.79 1.82
C TYR A 51 2.50 10.07 2.57
N ALA A 52 2.64 11.24 1.94
CA ALA A 52 2.24 12.52 2.50
C ALA A 52 0.74 12.55 2.86
N ALA A 53 -0.14 12.05 1.99
CA ALA A 53 -1.57 11.95 2.27
C ALA A 53 -1.87 11.03 3.47
N ALA A 54 -1.16 9.91 3.63
CA ALA A 54 -1.30 9.05 4.81
C ALA A 54 -0.86 9.77 6.10
N THR A 55 0.23 10.54 6.04
CA THR A 55 0.67 11.36 7.19
C THR A 55 -0.32 12.47 7.55
N PHE A 56 -0.97 13.10 6.55
CA PHE A 56 -2.05 14.05 6.76
C PHE A 56 -3.22 13.43 7.53
N TYR A 57 -3.76 12.29 7.08
CA TYR A 57 -4.89 11.64 7.77
C TYR A 57 -4.54 11.22 9.20
N ARG A 58 -3.30 10.79 9.46
CA ARG A 58 -2.80 10.49 10.80
C ARG A 58 -2.81 11.72 11.71
N ALA A 59 -2.33 12.85 11.20
CA ALA A 59 -2.18 14.10 11.95
C ALA A 59 -3.53 14.82 12.16
N GLU A 60 -4.26 15.03 11.07
CA GLU A 60 -5.42 15.91 11.02
C GLU A 60 -6.72 15.20 11.38
N ARG A 61 -6.81 13.88 11.17
CA ARG A 61 -7.97 13.03 11.50
C ARG A 61 -9.30 13.57 10.97
N ARG A 62 -9.26 14.22 9.82
CA ARG A 62 -10.41 14.82 9.13
C ARG A 62 -10.25 14.66 7.62
N LEU A 63 -11.34 14.92 6.90
CA LEU A 63 -11.26 15.06 5.46
C LEU A 63 -10.50 16.34 5.08
N PRO A 64 -9.67 16.29 4.02
CA PRO A 64 -8.94 17.45 3.54
C PRO A 64 -9.90 18.50 2.96
N GLU A 65 -9.59 19.77 3.21
CA GLU A 65 -10.23 20.87 2.50
C GLU A 65 -9.56 21.06 1.14
N LEU A 66 -10.35 21.43 0.11
CA LEU A 66 -9.85 21.61 -1.26
C LEU A 66 -9.16 22.98 -1.40
N THR A 67 -7.94 23.09 -0.91
CA THR A 67 -7.15 24.33 -0.94
C THR A 67 -5.82 24.13 -1.68
N PRO A 68 -5.19 25.21 -2.21
CA PRO A 68 -3.86 25.12 -2.80
C PRO A 68 -2.80 24.56 -1.84
N ALA A 69 -2.92 24.84 -0.54
CA ALA A 69 -2.00 24.31 0.48
C ALA A 69 -2.13 22.80 0.63
N THR A 70 -3.36 22.26 0.60
CA THR A 70 -3.61 20.82 0.62
C THR A 70 -3.01 20.12 -0.60
N VAL A 71 -3.20 20.69 -1.80
CA VAL A 71 -2.62 20.16 -3.05
C VAL A 71 -1.09 20.16 -2.99
N ALA A 72 -0.50 21.21 -2.44
CA ALA A 72 0.96 21.33 -2.28
C ALA A 72 1.52 20.31 -1.27
N ASP A 73 0.75 19.94 -0.24
CA ASP A 73 1.14 18.88 0.69
C ASP A 73 1.05 17.50 0.03
N SER A 74 -0.08 17.22 -0.61
CA SER A 74 -0.26 16.03 -1.43
C SER A 74 -1.47 16.17 -2.35
N TYR A 75 -1.26 16.02 -3.66
CA TYR A 75 -2.37 15.98 -4.61
C TYR A 75 -3.26 14.75 -4.43
N GLU A 76 -2.76 13.66 -3.81
CA GLU A 76 -3.52 12.45 -3.53
C GLU A 76 -4.65 12.68 -2.51
N LEU A 77 -4.57 13.75 -1.71
CA LEU A 77 -5.66 14.17 -0.82
C LEU A 77 -6.91 14.63 -1.57
N ILE A 78 -6.77 14.95 -2.85
CA ILE A 78 -7.84 15.47 -3.70
C ILE A 78 -8.31 14.40 -4.69
N THR A 79 -7.37 13.65 -5.26
CA THR A 79 -7.64 12.72 -6.38
C THR A 79 -8.12 11.35 -5.94
N GLN A 80 -7.86 10.94 -4.69
CA GLN A 80 -8.15 9.57 -4.24
C GLN A 80 -9.20 9.51 -3.13
N PRO A 81 -9.96 8.41 -3.07
CA PRO A 81 -10.75 8.07 -1.88
C PRO A 81 -9.86 7.92 -0.63
N PRO A 82 -10.35 8.31 0.56
CA PRO A 82 -9.53 8.43 1.76
C PRO A 82 -9.10 7.08 2.38
N LEU A 83 -9.78 5.98 2.02
CA LEU A 83 -9.72 4.73 2.77
C LEU A 83 -8.29 4.19 2.93
N TYR A 84 -7.55 4.09 1.81
CA TYR A 84 -6.18 3.58 1.83
C TYR A 84 -5.28 4.46 2.70
N HIS A 85 -5.28 5.78 2.48
CA HIS A 85 -4.40 6.70 3.19
C HIS A 85 -4.74 6.80 4.68
N ALA A 86 -6.02 6.78 5.03
CA ALA A 86 -6.47 6.77 6.42
C ALA A 86 -6.02 5.49 7.16
N LEU A 87 -6.16 4.32 6.53
CA LEU A 87 -5.69 3.06 7.10
C LEU A 87 -4.17 2.99 7.21
N ALA A 88 -3.44 3.47 6.21
CA ALA A 88 -1.98 3.56 6.25
C ALA A 88 -1.50 4.50 7.37
N GLY A 89 -2.11 5.68 7.50
CA GLY A 89 -1.82 6.63 8.57
C GLY A 89 -2.12 6.07 9.97
N LEU A 90 -3.24 5.35 10.11
CA LEU A 90 -3.63 4.69 11.36
C LEU A 90 -2.68 3.54 11.72
N ALA A 91 -2.32 2.70 10.74
CA ALA A 91 -1.41 1.57 10.96
C ALA A 91 0.00 2.03 11.34
N ALA A 92 0.41 3.24 10.93
CA ALA A 92 1.68 3.86 11.29
C ALA A 92 1.65 4.64 12.61
N LEU A 93 0.61 4.48 13.45
CA LEU A 93 0.60 5.04 14.80
C LEU A 93 1.78 4.48 15.62
N GLY A 94 2.43 5.36 16.39
CA GLY A 94 3.60 5.00 17.21
C GLY A 94 4.94 5.04 16.48
N TRP A 95 4.97 5.27 15.16
CA TRP A 95 6.19 5.36 14.37
C TRP A 95 6.61 6.81 14.06
N PRO A 96 7.91 7.07 13.78
CA PRO A 96 8.45 8.40 13.51
C PRO A 96 8.15 8.85 12.07
N VAL A 97 6.90 9.25 11.83
CA VAL A 97 6.44 9.60 10.46
C VAL A 97 7.10 10.85 9.86
N GLU A 98 7.58 11.77 10.70
CA GLU A 98 8.26 12.99 10.24
C GLU A 98 9.65 12.68 9.70
N GLU A 99 10.43 11.86 10.42
CA GLU A 99 11.73 11.37 9.94
C GLU A 99 11.56 10.58 8.63
N ALA A 100 10.53 9.74 8.56
CA ALA A 100 10.18 9.01 7.37
C ALA A 100 9.80 9.94 6.19
N ARG A 101 9.18 11.09 6.45
CA ARG A 101 8.82 12.10 5.45
C ARG A 101 10.04 12.85 4.94
N SER A 102 10.97 13.24 5.82
CA SER A 102 12.28 13.79 5.41
C SER A 102 13.06 12.78 4.57
N LEU A 103 13.12 11.53 5.00
CA LEU A 103 13.78 10.45 4.26
C LEU A 103 13.15 10.23 2.88
N ALA A 104 11.83 10.30 2.77
CA ALA A 104 11.12 10.19 1.50
C ALA A 104 11.57 11.29 0.53
N GLN A 105 11.63 12.54 0.98
CA GLN A 105 12.06 13.68 0.16
C GLN A 105 13.52 13.53 -0.29
N GLU A 106 14.41 13.15 0.63
CA GLU A 106 15.84 12.94 0.36
C GLU A 106 16.10 11.76 -0.59
N SER A 107 15.19 10.77 -0.61
CA SER A 107 15.33 9.59 -1.47
C SER A 107 15.09 9.87 -2.96
N THR A 108 14.70 11.10 -3.32
CA THR A 108 14.48 11.49 -4.72
C THR A 108 15.75 11.34 -5.54
N ASN A 109 15.67 10.63 -6.66
CA ASN A 109 16.81 10.43 -7.54
C ASN A 109 17.04 11.66 -8.45
N LEU A 110 18.08 12.44 -8.18
CA LEU A 110 18.47 13.61 -8.96
C LEU A 110 18.91 13.31 -10.41
N TYR A 111 19.02 12.04 -10.79
CA TYR A 111 19.42 11.57 -12.11
C TYR A 111 18.27 10.99 -12.95
N PHE A 112 17.06 10.89 -12.40
CA PHE A 112 15.89 10.30 -13.07
C PHE A 112 15.55 11.05 -14.38
N ASP A 113 15.33 12.37 -14.30
CA ASP A 113 14.99 13.19 -15.47
C ASP A 113 16.19 13.54 -16.37
N LYS A 114 17.37 12.98 -16.06
CA LYS A 114 18.62 13.24 -16.79
C LYS A 114 19.03 12.07 -17.68
N SER A 115 18.13 11.11 -17.91
CA SER A 115 18.35 9.87 -18.68
C SER A 115 19.53 9.01 -18.20
N LEU A 116 20.00 9.23 -16.96
CA LEU A 116 21.09 8.49 -16.33
C LEU A 116 20.59 7.39 -15.39
N SER A 117 19.30 7.38 -15.06
CA SER A 117 18.66 6.33 -14.28
C SER A 117 17.17 6.22 -14.61
N TYR A 118 16.64 5.00 -14.61
CA TYR A 118 15.21 4.73 -14.77
C TYR A 118 14.46 4.70 -13.43
N ARG A 119 15.16 4.82 -12.30
CA ARG A 119 14.55 4.80 -10.97
C ARG A 119 14.29 6.21 -10.49
N GLN A 120 13.09 6.45 -9.99
CA GLN A 120 12.72 7.77 -9.47
C GLN A 120 13.21 7.99 -8.04
N SER A 121 13.47 6.90 -7.30
CA SER A 121 13.99 6.96 -5.95
C SER A 121 15.25 6.12 -5.79
N VAL A 122 16.01 6.42 -4.74
CA VAL A 122 17.20 5.67 -4.33
C VAL A 122 17.07 5.22 -2.88
N VAL A 123 17.74 4.13 -2.54
CA VAL A 123 17.88 3.72 -1.13
C VAL A 123 19.01 4.53 -0.53
N LEU A 124 18.70 5.32 0.49
CA LEU A 124 19.69 6.13 1.19
C LEU A 124 20.50 5.26 2.16
N PRO A 125 21.84 5.36 2.16
CA PRO A 125 22.67 4.64 3.11
C PRO A 125 22.42 5.15 4.53
N GLY A 126 22.37 4.24 5.50
CA GLY A 126 22.17 4.60 6.91
C GLY A 126 20.74 4.95 7.31
N ALA A 127 19.75 4.81 6.42
CA ALA A 127 18.35 4.93 6.78
C ALA A 127 17.98 3.93 7.89
N SER A 128 17.46 4.45 9.01
CA SER A 128 17.09 3.59 10.14
C SER A 128 15.86 2.74 9.76
N PRO A 129 15.77 1.48 10.23
CA PRO A 129 14.56 0.67 10.01
C PRO A 129 13.29 1.35 10.54
N ALA A 130 13.40 2.12 11.62
CA ALA A 130 12.29 2.85 12.21
C ALA A 130 11.78 3.99 11.30
N ALA A 131 12.69 4.71 10.63
CA ALA A 131 12.33 5.75 9.65
C ALA A 131 11.73 5.16 8.36
N LEU A 132 12.03 3.91 8.02
CA LEU A 132 11.43 3.24 6.87
C LEU A 132 10.09 2.55 7.21
N ALA A 133 9.84 2.25 8.48
CA ALA A 133 8.69 1.45 8.91
C ALA A 133 7.33 2.03 8.48
N PRO A 134 7.04 3.35 8.58
CA PRO A 134 5.78 3.91 8.09
C PRO A 134 5.50 3.60 6.61
N ALA A 135 6.51 3.68 5.75
CA ALA A 135 6.37 3.41 4.33
C ALA A 135 6.17 1.91 4.04
N TRP A 136 6.85 1.04 4.79
CA TRP A 136 6.62 -0.40 4.74
C TRP A 136 5.21 -0.79 5.22
N ILE A 137 4.71 -0.13 6.26
CA ILE A 137 3.35 -0.31 6.76
C ILE A 137 2.34 0.11 5.70
N ALA A 138 2.54 1.24 5.02
CA ALA A 138 1.68 1.68 3.92
C ALA A 138 1.64 0.65 2.77
N ARG A 139 2.81 0.09 2.39
CA ARG A 139 2.89 -1.03 1.43
C ARG A 139 2.10 -2.25 1.89
N PHE A 140 2.22 -2.61 3.16
CA PHE A 140 1.47 -3.72 3.73
C PHE A 140 -0.05 -3.47 3.69
N VAL A 141 -0.52 -2.25 4.00
CA VAL A 141 -1.94 -1.88 3.88
C VAL A 141 -2.43 -1.99 2.44
N SER A 142 -1.62 -1.56 1.46
CA SER A 142 -1.92 -1.75 0.03
C SER A 142 -2.03 -3.25 -0.32
N ALA A 143 -1.11 -4.07 0.19
CA ALA A 143 -1.13 -5.52 -0.01
C ALA A 143 -2.36 -6.20 0.63
N LEU A 144 -2.82 -5.73 1.80
CA LEU A 144 -4.08 -6.21 2.38
C LEU A 144 -5.27 -5.84 1.49
N GLY A 145 -5.27 -4.64 0.90
CA GLY A 145 -6.28 -4.23 -0.07
C GLY A 145 -6.34 -5.16 -1.29
N GLY A 146 -5.17 -5.53 -1.84
CA GLY A 146 -5.09 -6.51 -2.92
C GLY A 146 -5.48 -7.93 -2.51
N LEU A 147 -5.19 -8.35 -1.28
CA LEU A 147 -5.63 -9.64 -0.77
C LEU A 147 -7.16 -9.71 -0.67
N LEU A 148 -7.82 -8.62 -0.26
CA LEU A 148 -9.28 -8.56 -0.16
C LEU A 148 -9.98 -8.74 -1.52
N THR A 149 -9.33 -8.46 -2.65
CA THR A 149 -9.93 -8.71 -3.97
C THR A 149 -9.88 -10.18 -4.39
N LEU A 150 -9.07 -11.00 -3.72
CA LEU A 150 -8.94 -12.43 -3.97
C LEU A 150 -9.89 -13.28 -3.10
N LEU A 151 -10.37 -12.72 -1.99
CA LEU A 151 -11.23 -13.38 -1.00
C LEU A 151 -12.72 -13.19 -1.34
#